data_AF-A0A520BL25-F1
#
_entry.id   AF-A0A520BL25-F1
#
_cell.length_a   1.000
_cell.length_b   1.000
_cell.length_c   1.000
_cell.angle_alpha   90.00
_cell.angle_beta   90.00
_cell.angle_gamma   90.00
#
_symmetry.space_group_name_H-M   'P 1'
#
loop_
_entity.id
_entity.type
_entity.pdbx_description
1 polymer ?
#
loop_
_entity_poly.entity_id
_entity_poly.type
_entity_poly.pdbx_seq_one_letter_code
_entity_poly.pdbx_strand_id
1 'polypeptide(L)'
;MQYFVTGATGFIGRRLVRKLLARRGSTVHFLMREESAAKLPELLAYWGVSKARAIPVYGDLTARKLGVAGDVLKSLKGKIDHLYHLAAVYDLGADEESQVAVNIEGTRSMVEFAQAIDAGHVHHVSSIAAAGLYEGVFREDMFEEAENLDHPYFMTKHESEKIVRKECKRPWTVYRPALVVGDSTTGEMDKIDGPYYFFKLIQRMRQILPPWMPSVGLEGGRINIVPVDFVVNALDHISHKVSKGQGCYHLVDPQGYRVGDVLDIFSKAAHAPKMNLFINAALMGFIPKSVKKGLMALAPVRRIKNAVMKDLGIPEDMLTFINYPTRFDCRDTEAALKGSGIACPDLNDYAWRLWDYWERHLDPALFIDRSLRGTVGGKVVLVTGGSSGIGLAAAIKFAEAGAVTLICARDEVKLGEAVKEIKAAAGKDAQIHSFACDIADEAGCADLMAWIAENFGSVDFLIN
;
A
#
# COMPACT_ATOMS: atom_id res chain seq x y z
N MET A 1 4.43 -21.65 25.75
CA MET A 1 3.21 -21.32 24.99
C MET A 1 3.43 -21.65 23.53
N GLN A 2 2.40 -22.18 22.88
CA GLN A 2 2.41 -22.58 21.48
C GLN A 2 1.43 -21.71 20.72
N TYR A 3 1.92 -21.07 19.66
CA TYR A 3 1.15 -20.13 18.86
C TYR A 3 0.97 -20.66 17.44
N PHE A 4 -0.15 -20.32 16.82
CA PHE A 4 -0.31 -20.44 15.36
C PHE A 4 -0.63 -19.06 14.78
N VAL A 5 0.08 -18.63 13.73
CA VAL A 5 -0.12 -17.29 13.14
C VAL A 5 -0.31 -17.41 11.64
N THR A 6 -1.46 -16.94 11.15
CA THR A 6 -1.63 -16.67 9.71
C THR A 6 -1.26 -15.20 9.43
N GLY A 7 -0.71 -14.92 8.24
CA GLY A 7 -0.26 -13.57 7.89
C GLY A 7 1.05 -13.18 8.58
N ALA A 8 1.84 -14.16 9.03
CA ALA A 8 3.13 -13.93 9.72
C ALA A 8 4.19 -13.22 8.87
N THR A 9 4.02 -13.20 7.54
CA THR A 9 4.89 -12.49 6.61
C THR A 9 4.45 -11.04 6.37
N GLY A 10 3.24 -10.67 6.81
CA GLY A 10 2.68 -9.34 6.64
C GLY A 10 3.19 -8.33 7.66
N PHE A 11 2.85 -7.06 7.44
CA PHE A 11 3.33 -5.91 8.20
C PHE A 11 3.13 -6.04 9.72
N ILE A 12 1.89 -6.32 10.16
CA ILE A 12 1.55 -6.54 11.59
C ILE A 12 2.05 -7.91 12.05
N GLY A 13 1.80 -8.95 11.25
CA GLY A 13 2.07 -10.35 11.63
C GLY A 13 3.53 -10.62 11.95
N ARG A 14 4.47 -10.15 11.13
CA ARG A 14 5.91 -10.40 11.38
C ARG A 14 6.39 -9.78 12.69
N ARG A 15 5.84 -8.61 13.05
CA ARG A 15 6.13 -7.88 14.28
C ARG A 15 5.51 -8.57 15.50
N LEU A 16 4.28 -9.08 15.36
CA LEU A 16 3.64 -9.90 16.39
C LEU A 16 4.45 -11.17 16.64
N VAL A 17 4.86 -11.90 15.60
CA VAL A 17 5.67 -13.12 15.75
C VAL A 17 6.97 -12.84 16.49
N ARG A 18 7.68 -11.75 16.16
CA ARG A 18 8.87 -11.29 16.91
C ARG A 18 8.57 -11.14 18.40
N LYS A 19 7.44 -10.49 18.74
CA LYS A 19 7.02 -10.26 20.12
C LYS A 19 6.62 -11.54 20.86
N LEU A 20 5.90 -12.45 20.19
CA LEU A 20 5.55 -13.76 20.74
C LEU A 20 6.80 -14.61 21.02
N LEU A 21 7.79 -14.59 20.12
CA LEU A 21 9.06 -15.30 20.26
C LEU A 21 10.00 -14.69 21.31
N ALA A 22 9.81 -13.43 21.69
CA ALA A 22 10.57 -12.84 22.80
C ALA A 22 10.25 -13.51 24.16
N ARG A 23 9.09 -14.17 24.30
CA ARG A 23 8.75 -14.94 25.49
C ARG A 23 9.60 -16.21 25.59
N ARG A 24 10.16 -16.47 26.77
CA ARG A 24 10.94 -17.68 27.02
C ARG A 24 10.06 -18.92 26.86
N GLY A 25 10.54 -19.90 26.09
CA GLY A 25 9.83 -21.17 25.89
C GLY A 25 8.58 -21.08 25.02
N SER A 26 8.40 -19.98 24.26
CA SER A 26 7.38 -19.94 23.22
C SER A 26 7.86 -20.56 21.91
N THR A 27 6.92 -21.16 21.19
CA THR A 27 7.10 -21.61 19.81
C THR A 27 5.95 -21.08 18.98
N VAL A 28 6.27 -20.60 17.78
CA VAL A 28 5.30 -20.05 16.82
C VAL A 28 5.30 -20.94 15.59
N HIS A 29 4.16 -21.57 15.34
CA HIS A 29 3.82 -22.14 14.05
C HIS A 29 3.23 -21.03 13.18
N PHE A 30 3.59 -20.95 11.91
CA PHE A 30 3.03 -19.91 11.03
C PHE A 30 2.70 -20.44 9.65
N LEU A 31 1.55 -20.02 9.13
CA LEU A 31 1.09 -20.40 7.79
C LEU A 31 1.97 -19.72 6.74
N MET A 32 2.44 -20.49 5.77
CA MET A 32 3.29 -20.03 4.68
C MET A 32 2.93 -20.78 3.39
N ARG A 33 2.89 -20.07 2.25
CA ARG A 33 2.70 -20.73 0.95
C ARG A 33 4.02 -21.37 0.49
N GLU A 34 3.95 -22.51 -0.21
CA GLU A 34 5.15 -23.22 -0.68
C GLU A 34 6.00 -22.34 -1.62
N GLU A 35 5.38 -21.57 -2.51
CA GLU A 35 6.11 -20.67 -3.41
C GLU A 35 6.88 -19.57 -2.65
N SER A 36 6.50 -19.28 -1.40
CA SER A 36 7.17 -18.28 -0.58
C SER A 36 8.34 -18.85 0.21
N ALA A 37 8.60 -20.16 0.19
CA ALA A 37 9.59 -20.83 1.04
C ALA A 37 11.00 -20.21 0.99
N ALA A 38 11.37 -19.59 -0.14
CA ALA A 38 12.63 -18.89 -0.31
C ALA A 38 12.82 -17.70 0.67
N LYS A 39 11.74 -17.12 1.18
CA LYS A 39 11.75 -16.01 2.17
C LYS A 39 12.02 -16.45 3.60
N LEU A 40 11.99 -17.76 3.87
CA LEU A 40 12.12 -18.30 5.23
C LEU A 40 13.43 -17.90 5.94
N PRO A 41 14.62 -17.94 5.30
CA PRO A 41 15.86 -17.53 5.97
C PRO A 41 15.83 -16.07 6.45
N GLU A 42 15.28 -15.17 5.64
CA GLU A 42 15.14 -13.74 5.98
C GLU A 42 14.20 -13.53 7.18
N LEU A 43 13.06 -14.24 7.20
CA LEU A 43 12.11 -14.18 8.33
C LEU A 43 12.74 -14.67 9.63
N LEU A 44 13.47 -15.79 9.58
CA LEU A 44 14.18 -16.34 10.73
C LEU A 44 15.25 -15.38 11.25
N ALA A 45 15.99 -14.72 10.35
CA ALA A 45 16.96 -13.69 10.69
C ALA A 45 16.27 -12.48 11.35
N TYR A 46 15.15 -12.00 10.78
CA TYR A 46 14.36 -10.90 11.35
C TYR A 46 13.84 -11.21 12.76
N TRP A 47 13.43 -12.46 13.02
CA TRP A 47 12.98 -12.89 14.34
C TRP A 47 14.12 -13.26 15.30
N GLY A 48 15.35 -13.41 14.80
CA GLY A 48 16.51 -13.80 15.60
C GLY A 48 16.39 -15.21 16.20
N VAL A 49 15.70 -16.14 15.53
CA VAL A 49 15.49 -17.51 16.01
C VAL A 49 15.69 -18.56 14.91
N SER A 50 15.88 -19.81 15.30
CA SER A 50 15.92 -20.94 14.37
C SER A 50 14.53 -21.55 14.12
N LYS A 51 14.47 -22.47 13.14
CA LYS A 51 13.26 -23.25 12.82
C LYS A 51 12.72 -24.09 13.99
N ALA A 52 13.50 -24.26 15.07
CA ALA A 52 13.02 -24.95 16.28
C ALA A 52 11.96 -24.14 17.05
N ARG A 53 11.97 -22.81 16.90
CA ARG A 53 11.02 -21.91 17.58
C ARG A 53 10.06 -21.21 16.63
N ALA A 54 10.44 -20.99 15.38
CA ALA A 54 9.56 -20.46 14.33
C ALA A 54 9.38 -21.53 13.24
N ILE A 55 8.28 -22.27 13.30
CA ILE A 55 8.02 -23.46 12.48
C ILE A 55 7.08 -23.09 11.33
N PRO A 56 7.53 -23.10 10.07
CA PRO A 56 6.62 -22.89 8.94
C PRO A 56 5.67 -24.08 8.80
N VAL A 57 4.40 -23.78 8.56
CA VAL A 57 3.35 -24.75 8.23
C VAL A 57 2.86 -24.40 6.83
N TYR A 58 3.08 -25.30 5.89
CA TYR A 58 2.72 -25.05 4.50
C TYR A 58 1.24 -25.27 4.25
N GLY A 59 0.63 -24.35 3.51
CA GLY A 59 -0.79 -24.36 3.20
C GLY A 59 -1.24 -23.08 2.48
N ASP A 60 -2.52 -23.02 2.16
CA ASP A 60 -3.16 -21.90 1.47
C ASP A 60 -4.39 -21.43 2.25
N LEU A 61 -4.56 -20.11 2.38
CA LEU A 61 -5.66 -19.54 3.15
C LEU A 61 -7.03 -19.93 2.58
N THR A 62 -7.16 -19.99 1.25
CA THR A 62 -8.42 -20.26 0.54
C THR A 62 -8.78 -21.74 0.51
N ALA A 63 -7.82 -22.62 0.81
CA ALA A 63 -8.05 -24.05 0.87
C ALA A 63 -8.65 -24.47 2.22
N ARG A 64 -9.57 -25.44 2.18
CA ARG A 64 -10.22 -25.98 3.37
C ARG A 64 -9.22 -26.34 4.46
N LYS A 65 -9.48 -25.91 5.71
CA LYS A 65 -8.56 -26.05 6.85
C LYS A 65 -7.14 -25.52 6.54
N LEU A 66 -7.07 -24.40 5.83
CA LEU A 66 -5.83 -23.75 5.40
C LEU A 66 -4.97 -24.61 4.45
N GLY A 67 -5.54 -25.64 3.82
CA GLY A 67 -4.79 -26.57 2.97
C GLY A 67 -3.70 -27.36 3.71
N VAL A 68 -3.71 -27.37 5.04
CA VAL A 68 -2.67 -28.02 5.85
C VAL A 68 -2.82 -29.54 5.81
N ALA A 69 -1.70 -30.22 5.59
CA ALA A 69 -1.64 -31.68 5.49
C ALA A 69 -2.19 -32.37 6.76
N GLY A 70 -2.84 -33.52 6.58
CA GLY A 70 -3.59 -34.21 7.64
C GLY A 70 -2.73 -34.70 8.80
N ASP A 71 -1.48 -35.06 8.56
CA ASP A 71 -0.48 -35.42 9.58
C ASP A 71 -0.05 -34.20 10.40
N VAL A 72 0.15 -33.05 9.75
CA VAL A 72 0.45 -31.78 10.43
C VAL A 72 -0.73 -31.35 11.31
N LEU A 73 -1.97 -31.44 10.81
CA LEU A 73 -3.18 -31.18 11.63
C LEU A 73 -3.21 -32.03 12.90
N LYS A 74 -2.95 -33.35 12.77
CA LYS A 74 -2.87 -34.26 13.93
C LYS A 74 -1.76 -33.86 14.89
N SER A 75 -0.61 -33.41 14.37
CA SER A 75 0.53 -33.00 15.19
C SER A 75 0.26 -31.75 16.03
N LEU A 76 -0.60 -30.84 15.54
CA LEU A 76 -0.95 -29.57 16.19
C LEU A 76 -2.18 -29.68 17.11
N LYS A 77 -2.96 -30.75 16.98
CA LYS A 77 -4.22 -30.93 17.69
C LYS A 77 -4.05 -30.84 19.22
N GLY A 78 -4.79 -29.93 19.85
CA GLY A 78 -4.78 -29.68 21.30
C GLY A 78 -3.49 -29.04 21.83
N LYS A 79 -2.57 -28.63 20.95
CA LYS A 79 -1.27 -28.05 21.35
C LYS A 79 -1.19 -26.54 21.20
N ILE A 80 -2.01 -25.94 20.34
CA ILE A 80 -1.97 -24.50 20.08
C ILE A 80 -2.79 -23.75 21.13
N ASP A 81 -2.12 -22.96 21.98
CA ASP A 81 -2.76 -22.15 23.02
C ASP A 81 -3.52 -20.97 22.40
N HIS A 82 -2.89 -20.29 21.43
CA HIS A 82 -3.44 -19.11 20.78
C HIS A 82 -3.22 -19.16 19.27
N LEU A 83 -4.29 -19.02 18.51
CA LEU A 83 -4.26 -18.88 17.05
C LEU A 83 -4.55 -17.43 16.69
N TYR A 84 -3.63 -16.76 16.01
CA TYR A 84 -3.83 -15.40 15.49
C TYR A 84 -4.12 -15.43 13.99
N HIS A 85 -5.24 -14.82 13.60
CA HIS A 85 -5.62 -14.64 12.21
C HIS A 85 -5.42 -13.18 11.78
N LEU A 86 -4.30 -12.92 11.09
CA LEU A 86 -3.95 -11.61 10.50
C LEU A 86 -3.87 -11.65 8.98
N ALA A 87 -4.06 -12.82 8.36
CA ALA A 87 -3.98 -12.94 6.91
C ALA A 87 -5.21 -12.29 6.28
N ALA A 88 -4.99 -11.12 5.68
CA ALA A 88 -5.97 -10.46 4.83
C ALA A 88 -5.23 -9.77 3.68
N VAL A 89 -5.83 -9.81 2.49
CA VAL A 89 -5.38 -8.95 1.39
C VAL A 89 -5.96 -7.57 1.64
N TYR A 90 -5.05 -6.60 1.81
CA TYR A 90 -5.35 -5.18 1.72
C TYR A 90 -4.62 -4.68 0.48
N ASP A 91 -5.36 -4.60 -0.61
CA ASP A 91 -5.00 -3.83 -1.79
C ASP A 91 -6.29 -3.17 -2.29
N LEU A 92 -6.38 -1.84 -2.20
CA LEU A 92 -7.53 -1.07 -2.69
C LEU A 92 -7.68 -1.20 -4.22
N GLY A 93 -6.64 -1.67 -4.94
CA GLY A 93 -6.68 -1.94 -6.37
C GLY A 93 -6.89 -3.40 -6.76
N ALA A 94 -6.99 -4.34 -5.80
CA ALA A 94 -7.25 -5.74 -6.12
C ALA A 94 -8.70 -5.96 -6.56
N ASP A 95 -8.90 -6.90 -7.49
CA ASP A 95 -10.22 -7.29 -7.97
C ASP A 95 -11.11 -7.79 -6.81
N GLU A 96 -12.41 -7.49 -6.91
CA GLU A 96 -13.40 -7.81 -5.87
C GLU A 96 -13.47 -9.32 -5.57
N GLU A 97 -13.34 -10.16 -6.60
CA GLU A 97 -13.37 -11.63 -6.48
C GLU A 97 -12.20 -12.15 -5.63
N SER A 98 -10.98 -11.65 -5.84
CA SER A 98 -9.82 -12.04 -5.03
C SER A 98 -9.93 -11.58 -3.58
N GLN A 99 -10.51 -10.40 -3.32
CA GLN A 99 -10.77 -9.93 -1.95
C GLN A 99 -11.79 -10.81 -1.22
N VAL A 100 -12.87 -11.23 -1.91
CA VAL A 100 -13.86 -12.16 -1.37
C VAL A 100 -13.24 -13.51 -1.05
N ALA A 101 -12.54 -14.12 -2.02
CA ALA A 101 -11.93 -15.42 -1.85
C ALA A 101 -10.92 -15.44 -0.69
N VAL A 102 -10.06 -14.44 -0.57
CA VAL A 102 -9.01 -14.44 0.46
C VAL A 102 -9.56 -14.04 1.82
N ASN A 103 -10.40 -13.01 1.92
CA ASN A 103 -10.84 -12.52 3.23
C ASN A 103 -11.98 -13.39 3.80
N ILE A 104 -13.01 -13.69 3.01
CA ILE A 104 -14.20 -14.41 3.50
C ILE A 104 -13.92 -15.92 3.58
N GLU A 105 -13.60 -16.56 2.46
CA GLU A 105 -13.34 -18.01 2.45
C GLU A 105 -12.06 -18.37 3.21
N GLY A 106 -11.08 -17.47 3.21
CA GLY A 106 -9.91 -17.60 4.06
C GLY A 106 -10.21 -17.61 5.55
N THR A 107 -11.10 -16.72 6.01
CA THR A 107 -11.54 -16.70 7.40
C THR A 107 -12.35 -17.95 7.75
N ARG A 108 -13.23 -18.41 6.85
CA ARG A 108 -13.98 -19.68 7.02
C ARG A 108 -13.04 -20.88 7.15
N SER A 109 -12.06 -20.97 6.27
CA SER A 109 -11.04 -22.01 6.29
C SER A 109 -10.17 -21.96 7.56
N MET A 110 -9.86 -20.77 8.06
CA MET A 110 -9.20 -20.58 9.36
C MET A 110 -10.07 -21.07 10.51
N VAL A 111 -11.36 -20.75 10.53
CA VAL A 111 -12.32 -21.24 11.53
C VAL A 111 -12.42 -22.77 11.52
N GLU A 112 -12.45 -23.38 10.34
CA GLU A 112 -12.41 -24.85 10.20
C GLU A 112 -11.10 -25.44 10.73
N PHE A 113 -9.96 -24.82 10.42
CA PHE A 113 -8.65 -25.24 10.91
C PHE A 113 -8.56 -25.14 12.43
N ALA A 114 -8.97 -24.00 13.02
CA ALA A 114 -8.95 -23.75 14.46
C ALA A 114 -9.76 -24.81 15.22
N GLN A 115 -10.91 -25.21 14.67
CA GLN A 115 -11.71 -26.31 15.21
C GLN A 115 -11.03 -27.67 15.04
N ALA A 116 -10.45 -27.96 13.87
CA ALA A 116 -9.78 -29.23 13.61
C ALA A 116 -8.57 -29.49 14.52
N ILE A 117 -7.84 -28.43 14.90
CA ILE A 117 -6.69 -28.53 15.79
C ILE A 117 -7.03 -28.29 17.27
N ASP A 118 -8.32 -28.14 17.63
CA ASP A 118 -8.76 -27.82 19.00
C ASP A 118 -8.01 -26.62 19.61
N ALA A 119 -7.86 -25.52 18.84
CA ALA A 119 -7.13 -24.33 19.28
C ALA A 119 -7.68 -23.78 20.61
N GLY A 120 -6.80 -23.35 21.50
CA GLY A 120 -7.16 -22.85 22.83
C GLY A 120 -7.99 -21.56 22.77
N HIS A 121 -7.57 -20.61 21.94
CA HIS A 121 -8.27 -19.35 21.69
C HIS A 121 -7.94 -18.80 20.31
N VAL A 122 -8.93 -18.23 19.61
CA VAL A 122 -8.80 -17.61 18.29
C VAL A 122 -8.79 -16.10 18.41
N HIS A 123 -7.73 -15.45 17.94
CA HIS A 123 -7.57 -14.00 17.91
C HIS A 123 -7.70 -13.53 16.46
N HIS A 124 -8.84 -12.96 16.11
CA HIS A 124 -9.10 -12.47 14.76
C HIS A 124 -8.81 -10.97 14.67
N VAL A 125 -7.88 -10.59 13.79
CA VAL A 125 -7.60 -9.18 13.49
C VAL A 125 -8.50 -8.76 12.32
N SER A 126 -9.60 -8.11 12.67
CA SER A 126 -10.57 -7.47 11.78
C SER A 126 -10.07 -6.06 11.41
N SER A 127 -10.98 -5.09 11.27
CA SER A 127 -10.70 -3.67 11.04
C SER A 127 -11.89 -2.85 11.50
N ILE A 128 -11.67 -1.59 11.87
CA ILE A 128 -12.77 -0.63 12.08
C ILE A 128 -13.71 -0.53 10.87
N ALA A 129 -13.20 -0.88 9.68
CA ALA A 129 -13.95 -1.01 8.43
C ALA A 129 -15.15 -1.97 8.50
N ALA A 130 -15.16 -2.93 9.45
CA ALA A 130 -16.29 -3.82 9.66
C ALA A 130 -17.56 -3.08 10.16
N ALA A 131 -17.43 -1.84 10.62
CA ALA A 131 -18.56 -0.97 10.99
C ALA A 131 -19.24 -0.28 9.79
N GLY A 132 -18.68 -0.42 8.57
CA GLY A 132 -19.19 0.27 7.39
C GLY A 132 -19.06 1.79 7.51
N LEU A 133 -20.15 2.51 7.23
CA LEU A 133 -20.26 3.96 7.40
C LEU A 133 -21.36 4.30 8.42
N TYR A 134 -21.36 3.61 9.56
CA TYR A 134 -22.28 3.90 10.67
C TYR A 134 -22.20 5.36 11.11
N GLU A 135 -23.32 6.06 11.23
CA GLU A 135 -23.35 7.44 11.70
C GLU A 135 -23.34 7.51 13.23
N GLY A 136 -22.28 8.10 13.81
CA GLY A 136 -22.18 8.32 15.25
C GLY A 136 -21.04 7.55 15.90
N VAL A 137 -21.25 7.07 17.12
CA VAL A 137 -20.22 6.36 17.92
C VAL A 137 -20.46 4.85 17.84
N PHE A 138 -19.55 4.14 17.18
CA PHE A 138 -19.55 2.69 17.11
C PHE A 138 -18.74 2.10 18.27
N ARG A 139 -19.41 1.30 19.10
CA ARG A 139 -18.83 0.71 20.31
C ARG A 139 -18.28 -0.69 20.07
N GLU A 140 -17.45 -1.15 20.98
CA GLU A 140 -16.78 -2.46 20.91
C GLU A 140 -17.78 -3.64 20.95
N ASP A 141 -18.93 -3.45 21.62
CA ASP A 141 -20.03 -4.42 21.69
C ASP A 141 -20.92 -4.44 20.43
N MET A 142 -20.81 -3.44 19.55
CA MET A 142 -21.63 -3.33 18.34
C MET A 142 -21.09 -4.18 17.19
N PHE A 143 -22.01 -4.74 16.41
CA PHE A 143 -21.69 -5.51 15.20
C PHE A 143 -22.83 -5.47 14.18
N GLU A 144 -24.05 -5.87 14.56
CA GLU A 144 -25.21 -5.95 13.65
C GLU A 144 -25.72 -4.55 13.26
N GLU A 145 -25.33 -3.51 14.00
CA GLU A 145 -25.62 -2.10 13.72
C GLU A 145 -24.75 -1.49 12.60
N ALA A 146 -23.83 -2.25 12.01
CA ALA A 146 -23.04 -1.77 10.88
C ALA A 146 -23.94 -1.45 9.68
N GLU A 147 -23.74 -0.29 9.07
CA GLU A 147 -24.56 0.22 7.96
C GLU A 147 -23.69 0.62 6.77
N ASN A 148 -24.28 0.73 5.57
CA ASN A 148 -23.62 1.20 4.34
C ASN A 148 -22.38 0.37 3.96
N LEU A 149 -22.56 -0.96 3.94
CA LEU A 149 -21.53 -1.93 3.62
C LEU A 149 -21.33 -2.15 2.11
N ASP A 150 -21.93 -1.33 1.24
CA ASP A 150 -21.91 -1.53 -0.22
C ASP A 150 -20.50 -1.53 -0.83
N HIS A 151 -19.53 -0.91 -0.15
CA HIS A 151 -18.14 -0.93 -0.59
C HIS A 151 -17.50 -2.31 -0.34
N PRO A 152 -16.86 -2.96 -1.35
CA PRO A 152 -16.30 -4.30 -1.21
C PRO A 152 -15.37 -4.48 -0.01
N TYR A 153 -14.53 -3.47 0.26
CA TYR A 153 -13.66 -3.46 1.44
C TYR A 153 -14.44 -3.55 2.78
N PHE A 154 -15.52 -2.78 2.97
CA PHE A 154 -16.33 -2.83 4.19
C PHE A 154 -17.07 -4.16 4.30
N MET A 155 -17.69 -4.60 3.20
CA MET A 155 -18.40 -5.87 3.11
C MET A 155 -17.49 -7.05 3.50
N THR A 156 -16.32 -7.15 2.86
CA THR A 156 -15.42 -8.29 3.10
C THR A 156 -14.92 -8.34 4.55
N LYS A 157 -14.64 -7.19 5.17
CA LYS A 157 -14.25 -7.12 6.60
C LYS A 157 -15.40 -7.47 7.53
N HIS A 158 -16.60 -6.95 7.25
CA HIS A 158 -17.78 -7.26 8.03
C HIS A 158 -18.14 -8.75 7.97
N GLU A 159 -18.19 -9.35 6.78
CA GLU A 159 -18.52 -10.77 6.59
C GLU A 159 -17.43 -11.71 7.15
N SER A 160 -16.15 -11.35 7.04
CA SER A 160 -15.06 -12.12 7.70
C SER A 160 -15.25 -12.16 9.21
N GLU A 161 -15.55 -11.01 9.83
CA GLU A 161 -15.80 -10.94 11.26
C GLU A 161 -17.08 -11.71 11.66
N LYS A 162 -18.12 -11.65 10.84
CA LYS A 162 -19.37 -12.39 11.01
C LYS A 162 -19.13 -13.89 11.08
N ILE A 163 -18.27 -14.43 10.21
CA ILE A 163 -17.89 -15.85 10.20
C ILE A 163 -17.27 -16.24 11.54
N VAL A 164 -16.34 -15.45 12.07
CA VAL A 164 -15.75 -15.74 13.39
C VAL A 164 -16.81 -15.71 14.48
N ARG A 165 -17.67 -14.69 14.50
CA ARG A 165 -18.72 -14.53 15.51
C ARG A 165 -19.76 -15.66 15.49
N LYS A 166 -20.19 -16.09 14.29
CA LYS A 166 -21.32 -17.02 14.11
C LYS A 166 -20.88 -18.48 13.96
N GLU A 167 -19.71 -18.74 13.38
CA GLU A 167 -19.28 -20.10 13.02
C GLU A 167 -18.14 -20.64 13.90
N CYS A 168 -17.37 -19.79 14.58
CA CYS A 168 -16.27 -20.25 15.42
C CYS A 168 -16.77 -20.81 16.76
N LYS A 169 -16.62 -22.13 16.94
CA LYS A 169 -16.97 -22.84 18.17
C LYS A 169 -15.88 -22.82 19.25
N ARG A 170 -14.71 -22.25 18.93
CA ARG A 170 -13.60 -22.06 19.90
C ARG A 170 -13.76 -20.70 20.58
N PRO A 171 -13.23 -20.50 21.80
CA PRO A 171 -13.13 -19.17 22.38
C PRO A 171 -12.46 -18.21 21.40
N TRP A 172 -13.01 -17.02 21.22
CA TRP A 172 -12.51 -16.07 20.23
C TRP A 172 -12.52 -14.63 20.73
N THR A 173 -11.60 -13.82 20.20
CA THR A 173 -11.54 -12.37 20.41
C THR A 173 -11.28 -11.69 19.09
N VAL A 174 -12.03 -10.61 18.83
CA VAL A 174 -11.89 -9.77 17.64
C VAL A 174 -11.11 -8.51 18.01
N TYR A 175 -10.21 -8.08 17.13
CA TYR A 175 -9.47 -6.83 17.26
C TYR A 175 -9.73 -6.01 16.00
N ARG A 176 -10.24 -4.79 16.15
CA ARG A 176 -10.52 -3.86 15.03
C ARG A 176 -9.52 -2.70 15.10
N PRO A 177 -8.33 -2.84 14.48
CA PRO A 177 -7.42 -1.72 14.33
C PRO A 177 -7.98 -0.64 13.40
N ALA A 178 -7.61 0.60 13.68
CA ALA A 178 -7.77 1.74 12.79
C ALA A 178 -6.79 1.70 11.60
N LEU A 179 -6.60 2.82 10.88
CA LEU A 179 -5.57 2.89 9.85
C LEU A 179 -4.19 2.74 10.50
N VAL A 180 -3.54 1.62 10.20
CA VAL A 180 -2.23 1.30 10.76
C VAL A 180 -1.13 1.96 9.95
N VAL A 181 -0.33 2.80 10.59
CA VAL A 181 0.84 3.46 10.01
C VAL A 181 2.14 2.86 10.52
N GLY A 182 3.27 3.40 10.04
CA GLY A 182 4.60 2.98 10.44
C GLY A 182 4.84 2.99 11.95
N ASP A 183 5.91 2.32 12.35
CA ASP A 183 6.34 2.23 13.75
C ASP A 183 6.57 3.64 14.34
N SER A 184 6.01 3.92 15.52
CA SER A 184 6.08 5.25 16.14
C SER A 184 7.51 5.66 16.54
N THR A 185 8.44 4.70 16.64
CA THR A 185 9.82 4.94 17.04
C THR A 185 10.77 4.97 15.85
N THR A 186 10.55 4.12 14.83
CA THR A 186 11.47 4.03 13.68
C THR A 186 10.92 4.65 12.39
N GLY A 187 9.60 4.85 12.29
CA GLY A 187 8.91 5.23 11.07
C GLY A 187 8.68 4.09 10.07
N GLU A 188 9.21 2.89 10.36
CA GLU A 188 9.26 1.77 9.40
C GLU A 188 7.88 1.35 8.92
N MET A 189 7.70 1.32 7.59
CA MET A 189 6.49 0.93 6.89
C MET A 189 6.83 0.14 5.62
N ASP A 190 6.01 -0.86 5.29
CA ASP A 190 6.27 -1.75 4.14
C ASP A 190 5.72 -1.24 2.81
N LYS A 191 4.76 -0.31 2.86
CA LYS A 191 4.04 0.16 1.67
C LYS A 191 3.47 1.57 1.84
N ILE A 192 3.19 2.22 0.71
CA ILE A 192 2.45 3.48 0.68
C ILE A 192 0.96 3.16 0.79
N ASP A 193 0.31 3.63 1.85
CA ASP A 193 -1.10 3.38 2.13
C ASP A 193 -1.71 4.52 2.98
N GLY A 194 -3.04 4.60 3.11
CA GLY A 194 -3.72 5.56 3.98
C GLY A 194 -3.18 7.01 3.87
N PRO A 195 -2.67 7.62 4.97
CA PRO A 195 -2.19 9.01 4.92
C PRO A 195 -0.96 9.21 4.02
N TYR A 196 -0.18 8.17 3.73
CA TYR A 196 1.02 8.26 2.90
C TYR A 196 0.69 8.62 1.43
N TYR A 197 -0.53 8.37 0.95
CA TYR A 197 -0.97 8.82 -0.39
C TYR A 197 -0.91 10.34 -0.56
N PHE A 198 -1.03 11.11 0.54
CA PHE A 198 -0.93 12.57 0.50
C PHE A 198 0.50 13.08 0.64
N PHE A 199 1.48 12.23 0.98
CA PHE A 199 2.84 12.70 1.24
C PHE A 199 3.48 13.29 -0.02
N LYS A 200 3.17 12.73 -1.20
CA LYS A 200 3.67 13.28 -2.46
C LYS A 200 3.11 14.67 -2.76
N LEU A 201 1.84 14.90 -2.43
CA LEU A 201 1.22 16.22 -2.53
C LEU A 201 1.92 17.21 -1.58
N ILE A 202 2.11 16.84 -0.32
CA ILE A 202 2.80 17.66 0.69
C ILE A 202 4.25 17.96 0.24
N GLN A 203 4.95 16.98 -0.30
CA GLN A 203 6.32 17.14 -0.79
C GLN A 203 6.39 18.13 -1.96
N ARG A 204 5.45 18.05 -2.92
CA ARG A 204 5.37 18.99 -4.04
C ARG A 204 5.04 20.41 -3.56
N MET A 205 4.12 20.56 -2.61
CA MET A 205 3.82 21.86 -2.02
C MET A 205 5.05 22.47 -1.35
N ARG A 206 5.82 21.68 -0.58
CA ARG A 206 7.11 22.10 0.00
C ARG A 206 8.10 22.61 -1.05
N GLN A 207 8.12 22.02 -2.24
CA GLN A 207 9.07 22.40 -3.31
C GLN A 207 8.66 23.67 -4.05
N ILE A 208 7.36 23.97 -4.11
CA ILE A 208 6.81 25.06 -4.94
C ILE A 208 6.47 26.30 -4.10
N LEU A 209 6.11 26.13 -2.83
CA LEU A 209 5.59 27.19 -1.98
C LEU A 209 6.50 27.42 -0.76
N PRO A 210 6.77 28.68 -0.37
CA PRO A 210 7.48 28.97 0.86
C PRO A 210 6.74 28.47 2.11
N PRO A 211 7.43 27.97 3.15
CA PRO A 211 6.78 27.42 4.36
C PRO A 211 5.88 28.41 5.12
N TRP A 212 6.11 29.72 4.97
CA TRP A 212 5.32 30.79 5.61
C TRP A 212 4.00 31.08 4.90
N MET A 213 3.80 30.58 3.67
CA MET A 213 2.62 30.88 2.87
C MET A 213 1.41 30.06 3.35
N PRO A 214 0.26 30.70 3.69
CA PRO A 214 -0.95 29.95 4.05
C PRO A 214 -1.45 29.15 2.85
N SER A 215 -1.68 27.85 3.02
CA SER A 215 -2.32 27.00 2.00
C SER A 215 -3.77 26.67 2.39
N VAL A 216 -4.61 26.46 1.36
CA VAL A 216 -6.01 26.07 1.55
C VAL A 216 -6.10 24.57 1.77
N GLY A 217 -6.57 24.18 2.95
CA GLY A 217 -6.87 22.80 3.33
C GLY A 217 -8.36 22.46 3.17
N LEU A 218 -8.67 21.17 3.15
CA LEU A 218 -10.05 20.67 3.21
C LEU A 218 -10.37 20.31 4.67
N GLU A 219 -11.46 20.85 5.21
CA GLU A 219 -12.05 20.29 6.43
C GLU A 219 -12.75 18.98 6.03
N GLY A 220 -12.01 17.87 6.07
CA GLY A 220 -12.57 16.54 5.85
C GLY A 220 -13.27 15.99 7.09
N GLY A 221 -13.78 14.76 6.96
CA GLY A 221 -14.32 13.96 8.05
C GLY A 221 -13.26 13.54 9.07
N ARG A 222 -13.63 12.58 9.91
CA ARG A 222 -12.72 12.04 10.92
C ARG A 222 -11.96 10.86 10.37
N ILE A 223 -10.70 10.75 10.76
CA ILE A 223 -9.84 9.62 10.48
C ILE A 223 -9.20 9.16 11.78
N ASN A 224 -9.00 7.86 11.92
CA ASN A 224 -8.32 7.29 13.07
C ASN A 224 -7.03 6.62 12.59
N ILE A 225 -5.91 7.01 13.18
CA ILE A 225 -4.56 6.60 12.76
C ILE A 225 -3.86 6.03 13.98
N VAL A 226 -3.28 4.85 13.86
CA VAL A 226 -2.56 4.18 14.95
C VAL A 226 -1.24 3.61 14.43
N PRO A 227 -0.14 3.70 15.20
CA PRO A 227 1.12 3.13 14.75
C PRO A 227 1.17 1.62 15.02
N VAL A 228 1.90 0.89 14.17
CA VAL A 228 1.91 -0.58 14.20
C VAL A 228 2.43 -1.18 15.52
N ASP A 229 3.36 -0.50 16.18
CA ASP A 229 3.91 -0.92 17.48
C ASP A 229 2.86 -0.87 18.57
N PHE A 230 1.99 0.16 18.61
CA PHE A 230 0.83 0.18 19.50
C PHE A 230 -0.11 -1.01 19.23
N VAL A 231 -0.47 -1.24 17.97
CA VAL A 231 -1.38 -2.34 17.58
C VAL A 231 -0.81 -3.69 18.00
N VAL A 232 0.46 -3.96 17.70
CA VAL A 232 1.14 -5.20 18.09
C VAL A 232 1.25 -5.31 19.61
N ASN A 233 1.52 -4.20 20.31
CA ASN A 233 1.64 -4.19 21.76
C ASN A 233 0.32 -4.49 22.45
N ALA A 234 -0.76 -3.85 22.01
CA ALA A 234 -2.10 -4.04 22.54
C ALA A 234 -2.61 -5.46 22.24
N LEU A 235 -2.49 -5.92 21.00
CA LEU A 235 -2.89 -7.27 20.59
C LEU A 235 -2.20 -8.33 21.46
N ASP A 236 -0.88 -8.23 21.61
CA ASP A 236 -0.08 -9.13 22.42
C ASP A 236 -0.43 -9.07 23.92
N HIS A 237 -0.80 -7.91 24.44
CA HIS A 237 -1.15 -7.77 25.86
C HIS A 237 -2.53 -8.34 26.16
N ILE A 238 -3.53 -7.91 25.39
CA ILE A 238 -4.93 -8.28 25.59
C ILE A 238 -5.10 -9.78 25.37
N SER A 239 -4.49 -10.35 24.33
CA SER A 239 -4.64 -11.76 23.94
C SER A 239 -4.22 -12.76 25.03
N HIS A 240 -3.30 -12.38 25.92
CA HIS A 240 -2.83 -13.22 27.03
C HIS A 240 -3.58 -12.95 28.35
N LYS A 241 -4.51 -12.00 28.36
CA LYS A 241 -5.35 -11.66 29.52
C LYS A 241 -6.81 -12.08 29.35
N VAL A 242 -7.31 -12.17 28.11
CA VAL A 242 -8.68 -12.63 27.86
C VAL A 242 -8.87 -14.08 28.31
N SER A 243 -9.76 -14.30 29.28
CA SER A 243 -10.12 -15.63 29.77
C SER A 243 -11.33 -16.17 29.01
N LYS A 244 -11.14 -17.17 28.15
CA LYS A 244 -12.16 -18.09 27.56
C LYS A 244 -13.53 -17.51 27.16
N GLY A 245 -13.64 -16.21 26.89
CA GLY A 245 -14.87 -15.50 26.56
C GLY A 245 -14.80 -14.90 25.16
N GLN A 246 -15.97 -14.47 24.67
CA GLN A 246 -16.10 -13.69 23.45
C GLN A 246 -15.88 -12.21 23.77
N GLY A 247 -15.13 -11.50 22.93
CA GLY A 247 -14.84 -10.08 23.13
C GLY A 247 -14.37 -9.41 21.85
N CYS A 248 -14.52 -8.10 21.79
CA CYS A 248 -14.11 -7.28 20.66
C CYS A 248 -13.41 -6.04 21.20
N TYR A 249 -12.31 -5.64 20.56
CA TYR A 249 -11.47 -4.52 21.00
C TYR A 249 -11.16 -3.59 19.84
N HIS A 250 -11.42 -2.30 20.02
CA HIS A 250 -11.08 -1.26 19.06
C HIS A 250 -9.65 -0.75 19.32
N LEU A 251 -8.71 -1.16 18.46
CA LEU A 251 -7.31 -0.72 18.55
C LEU A 251 -7.16 0.60 17.79
N VAL A 252 -7.65 1.67 18.40
CA VAL A 252 -7.81 3.00 17.81
C VAL A 252 -7.16 4.07 18.70
N ASP A 253 -6.91 5.26 18.15
CA ASP A 253 -6.62 6.45 18.92
C ASP A 253 -7.93 6.96 19.60
N PRO A 254 -7.99 7.12 20.93
CA PRO A 254 -9.20 7.58 21.63
C PRO A 254 -9.68 8.97 21.20
N GLN A 255 -8.80 9.85 20.72
CA GLN A 255 -9.17 11.18 20.25
C GLN A 255 -9.65 11.16 18.80
N GLY A 256 -8.90 10.44 17.95
CA GLY A 256 -8.99 10.53 16.49
C GLY A 256 -8.71 11.94 15.96
N TYR A 257 -8.63 12.08 14.64
CA TYR A 257 -8.23 13.34 13.99
C TYR A 257 -9.23 13.77 12.93
N ARG A 258 -9.31 15.06 12.62
CA ARG A 258 -9.89 15.48 11.34
C ARG A 258 -8.84 15.34 10.25
N VAL A 259 -9.28 15.07 9.01
CA VAL A 259 -8.35 15.00 7.87
C VAL A 259 -7.52 16.28 7.74
N GLY A 260 -8.12 17.45 7.99
CA GLY A 260 -7.40 18.73 7.97
C GLY A 260 -6.26 18.79 8.99
N ASP A 261 -6.50 18.31 10.23
CA ASP A 261 -5.49 18.27 11.29
C ASP A 261 -4.34 17.34 10.90
N VAL A 262 -4.65 16.16 10.34
CA VAL A 262 -3.64 15.20 9.87
C VAL A 262 -2.76 15.82 8.78
N LEU A 263 -3.36 16.51 7.81
CA LEU A 263 -2.60 17.19 6.75
C LEU A 263 -1.73 18.31 7.31
N ASP A 264 -2.19 19.07 8.31
CA ASP A 264 -1.37 20.09 8.96
C ASP A 264 -0.21 19.48 9.75
N ILE A 265 -0.46 18.41 10.52
CA ILE A 265 0.56 17.67 11.27
C ILE A 265 1.66 17.16 10.34
N PHE A 266 1.29 16.51 9.23
CA PHE A 266 2.27 16.03 8.26
C PHE A 266 2.94 17.16 7.47
N SER A 267 2.24 18.25 7.18
CA SER A 267 2.85 19.43 6.53
C SER A 267 3.91 20.06 7.43
N LYS A 268 3.64 20.17 8.74
CA LYS A 268 4.61 20.61 9.74
C LYS A 268 5.82 19.66 9.81
N ALA A 269 5.57 18.35 9.85
CA ALA A 269 6.62 17.33 9.83
C ALA A 269 7.51 17.42 8.57
N ALA A 270 6.90 17.71 7.42
CA ALA A 270 7.57 17.85 6.14
C ALA A 270 8.30 19.20 5.96
N HIS A 271 8.12 20.16 6.88
CA HIS A 271 8.49 21.57 6.67
C HIS A 271 7.83 22.18 5.42
N ALA A 272 6.64 21.69 5.07
CA ALA A 272 5.79 22.22 4.01
C ALA A 272 4.95 23.41 4.55
N PRO A 273 4.37 24.25 3.67
CA PRO A 273 3.46 25.29 4.11
C PRO A 273 2.30 24.70 4.90
N LYS A 274 1.96 25.34 6.02
CA LYS A 274 0.85 24.90 6.88
C LYS A 274 -0.49 25.05 6.17
N MET A 275 -1.46 24.23 6.58
CA MET A 275 -2.83 24.27 6.05
C MET A 275 -3.71 25.08 7.00
N ASN A 276 -3.66 26.41 6.86
CA ASN A 276 -4.24 27.34 7.84
C ASN A 276 -5.68 27.76 7.48
N LEU A 277 -6.09 27.49 6.24
CA LEU A 277 -7.38 27.91 5.69
C LEU A 277 -8.19 26.67 5.34
N PHE A 278 -9.01 26.18 6.26
CA PHE A 278 -9.90 25.06 5.98
C PHE A 278 -11.19 25.56 5.35
N ILE A 279 -11.48 25.12 4.12
CA ILE A 279 -12.83 25.24 3.57
C ILE A 279 -13.64 24.09 4.17
N ASN A 280 -14.66 24.43 4.96
CA ASN A 280 -15.56 23.44 5.51
C ASN A 280 -16.27 22.71 4.36
N ALA A 281 -16.07 21.39 4.21
CA ALA A 281 -16.77 20.64 3.17
C ALA A 281 -18.30 20.69 3.34
N ALA A 282 -18.80 20.93 4.56
CA ALA A 282 -20.21 21.17 4.84
C ALA A 282 -20.70 22.53 4.29
N LEU A 283 -19.81 23.53 4.13
CA LEU A 283 -20.17 24.74 3.37
C LEU A 283 -20.46 24.37 1.92
N MET A 284 -19.78 23.40 1.29
CA MET A 284 -20.20 22.92 -0.05
C MET A 284 -21.51 22.10 -0.05
N GLY A 285 -22.12 21.85 1.11
CA GLY A 285 -23.37 21.12 1.27
C GLY A 285 -24.61 21.87 0.74
N PHE A 286 -24.53 23.19 0.49
CA PHE A 286 -25.60 23.94 -0.19
C PHE A 286 -25.72 23.60 -1.68
N ILE A 287 -24.70 22.97 -2.28
CA ILE A 287 -24.72 22.56 -3.68
C ILE A 287 -25.53 21.26 -3.76
N PRO A 288 -26.68 21.23 -4.47
CA PRO A 288 -27.46 20.01 -4.59
C PRO A 288 -26.61 18.85 -5.12
N LYS A 289 -26.78 17.64 -4.57
CA LYS A 289 -26.00 16.45 -4.97
C LYS A 289 -26.02 16.21 -6.49
N SER A 290 -27.14 16.53 -7.15
CA SER A 290 -27.32 16.47 -8.61
C SER A 290 -26.40 17.44 -9.37
N VAL A 291 -26.25 18.67 -8.88
CA VAL A 291 -25.38 19.70 -9.48
C VAL A 291 -23.91 19.32 -9.32
N LYS A 292 -23.50 18.88 -8.12
CA LYS A 292 -22.14 18.40 -7.87
C LYS A 292 -21.78 17.20 -8.75
N LYS A 293 -22.72 16.24 -8.90
CA LYS A 293 -22.57 15.08 -9.78
C LYS A 293 -22.48 15.48 -11.25
N GLY A 294 -23.28 16.44 -11.70
CA GLY A 294 -23.22 16.98 -13.06
C GLY A 294 -21.90 17.69 -13.37
N LEU A 295 -21.42 18.53 -12.46
CA LEU A 295 -20.17 19.29 -12.63
C LEU A 295 -18.93 18.36 -12.62
N MET A 296 -18.93 17.35 -11.74
CA MET A 296 -17.91 16.30 -11.70
C MET A 296 -18.01 15.31 -12.87
N ALA A 297 -19.14 15.24 -13.58
CA ALA A 297 -19.32 14.39 -14.75
C ALA A 297 -18.79 15.03 -16.06
N LEU A 298 -18.52 16.34 -16.06
CA LEU A 298 -17.99 17.05 -17.23
C LEU A 298 -16.62 16.49 -17.63
N ALA A 299 -16.47 16.17 -18.92
CA ALA A 299 -15.24 15.56 -19.45
C ALA A 299 -13.96 16.35 -19.14
N PRO A 300 -13.92 17.70 -19.22
CA PRO A 300 -12.73 18.47 -18.83
C PRO A 300 -12.36 18.31 -17.36
N VAL A 301 -13.36 18.36 -16.47
CA VAL A 301 -13.16 18.22 -15.01
C VAL A 301 -12.67 16.82 -14.67
N ARG A 302 -13.30 15.78 -15.26
CA ARG A 302 -12.85 14.39 -15.10
C ARG A 302 -11.44 14.18 -15.60
N ARG A 303 -11.08 14.74 -16.76
CA ARG A 303 -9.73 14.60 -17.33
C ARG A 303 -8.66 15.23 -16.42
N ILE A 304 -8.94 16.42 -15.88
CA ILE A 304 -8.04 17.09 -14.92
C ILE A 304 -7.95 16.29 -13.63
N LYS A 305 -9.09 15.88 -13.04
CA LYS A 305 -9.11 15.06 -11.82
C LYS A 305 -8.28 13.79 -12.01
N ASN A 306 -8.54 13.04 -13.08
CA ASN A 306 -7.88 11.76 -13.34
C ASN A 306 -6.38 11.94 -13.59
N ALA A 307 -5.98 13.01 -14.30
CA ALA A 307 -4.57 13.34 -14.48
C ALA A 307 -3.88 13.64 -13.14
N VAL A 308 -4.50 14.45 -12.28
CA VAL A 308 -3.97 14.80 -10.95
C VAL A 308 -3.92 13.58 -10.03
N MET A 309 -4.97 12.76 -9.97
CA MET A 309 -5.01 11.56 -9.13
C MET A 309 -3.96 10.54 -9.57
N LYS A 310 -3.79 10.34 -10.88
CA LYS A 310 -2.75 9.46 -11.44
C LYS A 310 -1.34 9.97 -11.12
N ASP A 311 -1.12 11.27 -11.26
CA ASP A 311 0.18 11.90 -11.03
C ASP A 311 0.56 11.95 -9.53
N LEU A 312 -0.43 12.04 -8.64
CA LEU A 312 -0.24 11.94 -7.18
C LEU A 312 -0.26 10.50 -6.66
N GLY A 313 -0.65 9.52 -7.48
CA GLY A 313 -0.76 8.11 -7.09
C GLY A 313 -1.89 7.83 -6.08
N ILE A 314 -2.94 8.64 -6.06
CA ILE A 314 -4.06 8.50 -5.11
C ILE A 314 -5.15 7.63 -5.76
N PRO A 315 -5.57 6.51 -5.15
CA PRO A 315 -6.71 5.72 -5.63
C PRO A 315 -8.03 6.51 -5.58
N GLU A 316 -8.95 6.28 -6.52
CA GLU A 316 -10.26 6.98 -6.52
C GLU A 316 -11.07 6.70 -5.25
N ASP A 317 -11.03 5.46 -4.76
CA ASP A 317 -11.78 5.02 -3.58
C ASP A 317 -11.28 5.63 -2.27
N MET A 318 -10.03 6.11 -2.25
CA MET A 318 -9.46 6.78 -1.07
C MET A 318 -10.29 8.03 -0.70
N LEU A 319 -10.88 8.73 -1.68
CA LEU A 319 -11.71 9.91 -1.44
C LEU A 319 -12.96 9.61 -0.60
N THR A 320 -13.46 8.37 -0.62
CA THR A 320 -14.60 7.93 0.20
C THR A 320 -14.24 7.91 1.69
N PHE A 321 -12.98 7.60 2.03
CA PHE A 321 -12.48 7.58 3.41
C PHE A 321 -12.23 8.97 3.99
N ILE A 322 -12.18 10.01 3.15
CA ILE A 322 -12.01 11.40 3.61
C ILE A 322 -13.23 11.87 4.43
N ASN A 323 -14.43 11.33 4.17
CA ASN A 323 -15.67 11.71 4.86
C ASN A 323 -16.23 10.57 5.70
N TYR A 324 -15.39 9.91 6.49
CA TYR A 324 -15.83 8.83 7.38
C TYR A 324 -16.70 9.41 8.53
N PRO A 325 -17.97 8.99 8.67
CA PRO A 325 -18.91 9.58 9.64
C PRO A 325 -18.78 8.96 11.05
N THR A 326 -18.09 7.83 11.16
CA THR A 326 -18.05 7.01 12.37
C THR A 326 -16.93 7.44 13.31
N ARG A 327 -17.23 7.49 14.61
CA ARG A 327 -16.25 7.56 15.71
C ARG A 327 -16.22 6.21 16.41
N PHE A 328 -15.04 5.78 16.83
CA PHE A 328 -14.87 4.51 17.53
C PHE A 328 -14.63 4.77 19.00
N ASP A 329 -15.48 4.17 19.83
CA ASP A 329 -15.24 4.06 21.27
C ASP A 329 -14.25 2.93 21.53
N CYS A 330 -13.37 3.06 22.52
CA CYS A 330 -12.36 2.05 22.85
C CYS A 330 -12.25 1.81 24.37
N ARG A 331 -13.35 1.99 25.11
CA ARG A 331 -13.36 1.93 26.58
C ARG A 331 -12.88 0.57 27.11
N ASP A 332 -13.22 -0.53 26.45
CA ASP A 332 -12.88 -1.88 26.87
C ASP A 332 -11.41 -2.16 26.53
N THR A 333 -10.93 -1.62 25.40
CA THR A 333 -9.50 -1.62 25.06
C THR A 333 -8.69 -0.84 26.11
N GLU A 334 -9.08 0.39 26.44
CA GLU A 334 -8.41 1.19 27.47
C GLU A 334 -8.43 0.51 28.85
N ALA A 335 -9.56 -0.10 29.22
CA ALA A 335 -9.68 -0.87 30.44
C ALA A 335 -8.75 -2.10 30.45
N ALA A 336 -8.65 -2.83 29.33
CA ALA A 336 -7.79 -4.01 29.21
C ALA A 336 -6.29 -3.66 29.22
N LEU A 337 -5.92 -2.47 28.72
CA LEU A 337 -4.54 -1.96 28.71
C LEU A 337 -4.15 -1.23 29.99
N LYS A 338 -5.10 -0.94 30.89
CA LYS A 338 -4.83 -0.21 32.13
C LYS A 338 -3.71 -0.86 32.94
N GLY A 339 -2.71 -0.06 33.32
CA GLY A 339 -1.54 -0.50 34.09
C GLY A 339 -0.48 -1.27 33.30
N SER A 340 -0.65 -1.44 31.98
CA SER A 340 0.34 -2.14 31.13
C SER A 340 1.47 -1.23 30.63
N GLY A 341 1.28 0.10 30.70
CA GLY A 341 2.15 1.08 30.05
C GLY A 341 1.94 1.20 28.53
N ILE A 342 0.96 0.48 27.97
CA ILE A 342 0.61 0.54 26.55
C ILE A 342 -0.50 1.56 26.36
N ALA A 343 -0.25 2.57 25.56
CA ALA A 343 -1.22 3.57 25.10
C ALA A 343 -0.92 3.93 23.64
N CYS A 344 -1.92 4.40 22.90
CA CYS A 344 -1.68 4.97 21.57
C CYS A 344 -0.94 6.30 21.75
N PRO A 345 0.26 6.48 21.16
CA PRO A 345 0.96 7.76 21.22
C PRO A 345 0.23 8.81 20.38
N ASP A 346 0.43 10.09 20.69
CA ASP A 346 -0.12 11.21 19.91
C ASP A 346 0.60 11.31 18.57
N LEU A 347 -0.15 11.46 17.47
CA LEU A 347 0.40 11.56 16.12
C LEU A 347 1.45 12.68 15.98
N ASN A 348 1.31 13.77 16.72
CA ASN A 348 2.27 14.88 16.72
C ASN A 348 3.69 14.44 17.13
N ASP A 349 3.81 13.42 17.99
CA ASP A 349 5.11 13.00 18.54
C ASP A 349 5.93 12.16 17.55
N TYR A 350 5.26 11.48 16.61
CA TYR A 350 5.90 10.54 15.68
C TYR A 350 5.64 10.79 14.20
N ALA A 351 4.78 11.74 13.81
CA ALA A 351 4.51 12.05 12.40
C ALA A 351 5.78 12.38 11.59
N TRP A 352 6.76 13.05 12.20
CA TRP A 352 8.04 13.37 11.57
C TRP A 352 8.88 12.12 11.26
N ARG A 353 8.78 11.06 12.07
CA ARG A 353 9.46 9.78 11.80
C ARG A 353 8.81 9.06 10.62
N LEU A 354 7.48 9.10 10.54
CA LEU A 354 6.75 8.55 9.40
C LEU A 354 7.13 9.28 8.11
N TRP A 355 7.20 10.61 8.14
CA TRP A 355 7.64 11.42 7.01
C TRP A 355 9.08 11.10 6.62
N ASP A 356 10.02 11.15 7.57
CA ASP A 356 11.45 10.92 7.31
C ASP A 356 11.71 9.51 6.76
N TYR A 357 11.06 8.48 7.31
CA TYR A 357 11.16 7.13 6.79
C TYR A 357 10.60 7.04 5.36
N TRP A 358 9.42 7.62 5.11
CA TRP A 358 8.83 7.62 3.77
C TRP A 358 9.74 8.33 2.76
N GLU A 359 10.22 9.52 3.07
CA GLU A 359 11.04 10.33 2.15
C GLU A 359 12.36 9.63 1.79
N ARG A 360 12.89 8.77 2.67
CA ARG A 360 14.16 8.05 2.47
C ARG A 360 14.03 6.64 1.90
N HIS A 361 12.87 6.00 2.05
CA HIS A 361 12.72 4.58 1.72
C HIS A 361 11.51 4.27 0.84
N LEU A 362 10.48 5.12 0.83
CA LEU A 362 9.21 4.84 0.17
C LEU A 362 8.80 5.89 -0.87
N ASP A 363 9.46 7.05 -0.96
CA ASP A 363 9.16 8.01 -2.01
C ASP A 363 9.36 7.34 -3.39
N PRO A 364 8.31 7.21 -4.22
CA PRO A 364 8.42 6.60 -5.54
C PRO A 364 9.53 7.22 -6.40
N ALA A 365 9.86 8.50 -6.19
CA ALA A 365 10.92 9.18 -6.91
C ALA A 365 12.33 8.62 -6.64
N LEU A 366 12.55 7.90 -5.53
CA LEU A 366 13.82 7.23 -5.24
C LEU A 366 14.08 6.03 -6.16
N PHE A 367 13.02 5.41 -6.67
CA PHE A 367 13.08 4.21 -7.51
C PHE A 367 13.01 4.53 -9.00
N ILE A 368 12.85 5.80 -9.36
CA ILE A 368 12.94 6.26 -10.74
C ILE A 368 14.43 6.34 -11.09
N ASP A 369 14.90 5.44 -11.94
CA ASP A 369 16.23 5.54 -12.53
C ASP A 369 16.28 6.77 -13.46
N ARG A 370 16.89 7.85 -12.97
CA ARG A 370 17.10 9.10 -13.72
C ARG A 370 18.35 9.08 -14.58
N SER A 371 19.06 7.96 -14.66
CA SER A 371 20.13 7.80 -15.64
C SER A 371 19.55 7.85 -17.06
N LEU A 372 20.41 8.18 -18.02
CA LEU A 372 20.03 8.14 -19.43
C LEU A 372 19.48 6.75 -19.81
N ARG A 373 20.14 5.68 -19.33
CA ARG A 373 19.73 4.29 -19.54
C ARG A 373 18.35 3.98 -18.98
N GLY A 374 18.06 4.39 -17.75
CA GLY A 374 16.74 4.22 -17.14
C GLY A 374 15.62 4.95 -17.87
N THR A 375 15.95 6.07 -18.53
CA THR A 375 14.98 6.91 -19.24
C THR A 375 14.69 6.43 -20.67
N VAL A 376 15.72 6.05 -21.43
CA VAL A 376 15.59 5.74 -22.87
C VAL A 376 15.77 4.27 -23.24
N GLY A 377 16.15 3.40 -22.30
CA GLY A 377 16.37 1.98 -22.58
C GLY A 377 15.12 1.31 -23.18
N GLY A 378 15.28 0.70 -24.37
CA GLY A 378 14.19 0.08 -25.14
C GLY A 378 13.18 1.06 -25.73
N LYS A 379 13.41 2.37 -25.62
CA LYS A 379 12.56 3.43 -26.19
C LYS A 379 13.06 3.88 -27.56
N VAL A 380 12.14 4.37 -28.39
CA VAL A 380 12.46 4.87 -29.73
C VAL A 380 12.85 6.34 -29.65
N VAL A 381 14.11 6.65 -29.93
CA VAL A 381 14.66 8.01 -29.90
C VAL A 381 15.04 8.43 -31.31
N LEU A 382 14.35 9.44 -31.85
CA LEU A 382 14.68 10.04 -33.14
C LEU A 382 15.59 11.26 -32.94
N VAL A 383 16.76 11.25 -33.57
CA VAL A 383 17.70 12.37 -33.60
C VAL A 383 17.76 12.91 -35.02
N THR A 384 17.23 14.12 -35.22
CA THR A 384 17.39 14.84 -36.50
C THR A 384 18.81 15.41 -36.57
N GLY A 385 19.40 15.42 -37.76
CA GLY A 385 20.81 15.79 -37.93
C GLY A 385 21.78 14.79 -37.28
N GLY A 386 21.36 13.56 -37.02
CA GLY A 386 22.14 12.54 -36.29
C GLY A 386 23.39 12.00 -37.01
N SER A 387 23.73 12.51 -38.20
CA SER A 387 24.87 12.05 -39.00
C SER A 387 26.19 12.76 -38.68
N SER A 388 26.20 13.82 -37.87
CA SER A 388 27.44 14.52 -37.50
C SER A 388 27.31 15.36 -36.23
N GLY A 389 28.45 15.83 -35.72
CA GLY A 389 28.50 16.83 -34.64
C GLY A 389 27.76 16.41 -33.37
N ILE A 390 26.96 17.34 -32.83
CA ILE A 390 26.20 17.14 -31.58
C ILE A 390 25.16 16.03 -31.75
N GLY A 391 24.47 15.97 -32.90
CA GLY A 391 23.47 14.94 -33.17
C GLY A 391 24.06 13.53 -33.15
N LEU A 392 25.24 13.35 -33.78
CA LEU A 392 25.96 12.07 -33.74
C LEU A 392 26.40 11.72 -32.33
N ALA A 393 26.99 12.66 -31.59
CA ALA A 393 27.41 12.43 -30.20
C ALA A 393 26.22 12.05 -29.29
N ALA A 394 25.07 12.68 -29.48
CA ALA A 394 23.85 12.35 -28.77
C ALA A 394 23.33 10.96 -29.16
N ALA A 395 23.30 10.62 -30.45
CA ALA A 395 22.89 9.31 -30.96
C ALA A 395 23.77 8.18 -30.40
N ILE A 396 25.08 8.39 -30.27
CA ILE A 396 26.00 7.45 -29.60
C ILE A 396 25.56 7.23 -28.15
N LYS A 397 25.28 8.30 -27.40
CA LYS A 397 24.86 8.21 -25.99
C LYS A 397 23.52 7.50 -25.81
N PHE A 398 22.56 7.73 -26.70
CA PHE A 398 21.27 7.02 -26.67
C PHE A 398 21.41 5.53 -26.98
N ALA A 399 22.25 5.19 -27.98
CA ALA A 399 22.54 3.80 -28.31
C ALA A 399 23.28 3.08 -27.17
N GLU A 400 24.29 3.71 -26.54
CA GLU A 400 24.98 3.18 -25.35
C GLU A 400 24.02 2.96 -24.16
N ALA A 401 22.99 3.82 -24.05
CA ALA A 401 21.93 3.71 -23.07
C ALA A 401 20.88 2.64 -23.41
N GLY A 402 21.01 1.93 -24.53
CA GLY A 402 20.12 0.84 -24.94
C GLY A 402 18.82 1.30 -25.60
N ALA A 403 18.75 2.53 -26.11
CA ALA A 403 17.61 3.00 -26.89
C ALA A 403 17.60 2.40 -28.31
N VAL A 404 16.40 2.28 -28.88
CA VAL A 404 16.20 2.11 -30.31
C VAL A 404 16.43 3.48 -30.95
N THR A 405 17.64 3.70 -31.42
CA THR A 405 18.08 5.02 -31.89
C THR A 405 17.82 5.14 -33.38
N LEU A 406 17.08 6.16 -33.78
CA LEU A 406 16.82 6.51 -35.17
C LEU A 406 17.57 7.81 -35.48
N ILE A 407 18.32 7.85 -36.58
CA ILE A 407 19.00 9.07 -37.03
C ILE A 407 18.50 9.45 -38.42
N CYS A 408 18.23 10.74 -38.64
CA CYS A 408 17.91 11.25 -39.97
C CYS A 408 18.81 12.41 -40.39
N ALA A 409 19.15 12.44 -41.67
CA ALA A 409 19.92 13.49 -42.32
C ALA A 409 19.79 13.37 -43.84
N ARG A 410 20.25 14.39 -44.56
CA ARG A 410 20.12 14.45 -46.04
C ARG A 410 21.06 13.51 -46.79
N ASP A 411 22.22 13.22 -46.21
CA ASP A 411 23.32 12.51 -46.86
C ASP A 411 23.36 11.05 -46.38
N GLU A 412 22.96 10.14 -47.27
CA GLU A 412 22.89 8.70 -46.99
C GLU A 412 24.27 8.09 -46.69
N VAL A 413 25.34 8.59 -47.34
CA VAL A 413 26.70 8.09 -47.10
C VAL A 413 27.15 8.43 -45.68
N LYS A 414 26.94 9.67 -45.26
CA LYS A 414 27.26 10.12 -43.89
C LYS A 414 26.42 9.41 -42.84
N LEU A 415 25.15 9.12 -43.13
CA LEU A 415 24.32 8.30 -42.25
C LEU A 415 24.90 6.89 -42.09
N GLY A 416 25.34 6.26 -43.18
CA GLY A 416 25.99 4.95 -43.12
C GLY A 416 27.29 4.94 -42.31
N GLU A 417 28.08 6.01 -42.37
CA GLU A 417 29.27 6.21 -41.53
C GLU A 417 28.90 6.39 -40.05
N ALA A 418 27.92 7.26 -39.77
CA ALA A 418 27.41 7.49 -38.42
C ALA A 418 26.87 6.21 -37.77
N VAL A 419 26.13 5.37 -38.51
CA VAL A 419 25.65 4.07 -38.01
C VAL A 419 26.81 3.18 -37.60
N LYS A 420 27.91 3.15 -38.36
CA LYS A 420 29.10 2.34 -38.02
C LYS A 420 29.78 2.87 -36.76
N GLU A 421 29.93 4.19 -36.65
CA GLU A 421 30.52 4.83 -35.46
C GLU A 421 29.71 4.56 -34.20
N ILE A 422 28.38 4.68 -34.29
CA ILE A 422 27.46 4.37 -33.19
C ILE A 422 27.59 2.91 -32.77
N LYS A 423 27.60 1.96 -33.72
CA LYS A 423 27.78 0.53 -33.39
C LYS A 423 29.16 0.22 -32.80
N ALA A 424 30.20 0.96 -33.22
CA ALA A 424 31.54 0.79 -32.66
C ALA A 424 31.60 1.22 -31.19
N ALA A 425 30.89 2.29 -30.82
CA ALA A 425 30.83 2.80 -29.45
C ALA A 425 29.85 2.02 -28.54
N ALA A 426 28.62 1.81 -29.01
CA ALA A 426 27.53 1.22 -28.21
C ALA A 426 27.50 -0.32 -28.23
N GLY A 427 28.30 -0.96 -29.10
CA GLY A 427 28.33 -2.40 -29.29
C GLY A 427 27.55 -2.85 -30.53
N LYS A 428 27.90 -4.03 -31.05
CA LYS A 428 27.35 -4.55 -32.32
C LYS A 428 25.83 -4.81 -32.28
N ASP A 429 25.30 -5.07 -31.09
CA ASP A 429 23.89 -5.36 -30.86
C ASP A 429 23.05 -4.09 -30.64
N ALA A 430 23.65 -2.90 -30.71
CA ALA A 430 22.94 -1.64 -30.59
C ALA A 430 21.90 -1.49 -31.72
N GLN A 431 20.67 -1.14 -31.33
CA GLN A 431 19.57 -0.90 -32.26
C GLN A 431 19.67 0.53 -32.80
N ILE A 432 20.33 0.66 -33.95
CA ILE A 432 20.53 1.94 -34.65
C ILE A 432 20.03 1.80 -36.09
N HIS A 433 19.17 2.73 -36.49
CA HIS A 433 18.57 2.80 -37.81
C HIS A 433 18.73 4.21 -38.38
N SER A 434 18.87 4.32 -39.69
CA SER A 434 19.02 5.60 -40.37
C SER A 434 18.01 5.75 -41.48
N PHE A 435 17.50 6.97 -41.65
CA PHE A 435 16.61 7.33 -42.76
C PHE A 435 17.10 8.62 -43.41
N ALA A 436 17.31 8.58 -44.72
CA ALA A 436 17.75 9.75 -45.47
C ALA A 436 16.56 10.65 -45.79
N CYS A 437 16.51 11.84 -45.20
CA CYS A 437 15.49 12.84 -45.50
C CYS A 437 16.00 14.26 -45.22
N ASP A 438 15.45 15.24 -45.95
CA ASP A 438 15.57 16.65 -45.57
C ASP A 438 14.40 17.03 -44.67
N ILE A 439 14.68 17.42 -43.44
CA ILE A 439 13.65 17.84 -42.48
C ILE A 439 12.98 19.18 -42.87
N ALA A 440 13.56 19.91 -43.83
CA ALA A 440 12.94 21.08 -44.42
C ALA A 440 11.94 20.73 -45.54
N ASP A 441 11.91 19.49 -46.02
CA ASP A 441 10.99 19.00 -47.04
C ASP A 441 9.80 18.27 -46.41
N GLU A 442 8.60 18.77 -46.68
CA GLU A 442 7.36 18.24 -46.13
C GLU A 442 7.10 16.80 -46.60
N ALA A 443 7.43 16.48 -47.87
CA ALA A 443 7.28 15.13 -48.39
C ALA A 443 8.26 14.16 -47.71
N GLY A 444 9.54 14.54 -47.59
CA GLY A 444 10.53 13.76 -46.85
C GLY A 444 10.18 13.53 -45.38
N CYS A 445 9.54 14.49 -44.72
CA CYS A 445 9.05 14.33 -43.35
C CYS A 445 7.88 13.35 -43.28
N ALA A 446 6.95 13.40 -44.24
CA ALA A 446 5.84 12.44 -44.32
C ALA A 446 6.35 11.01 -44.52
N ASP A 447 7.35 10.82 -45.38
CA ASP A 447 7.97 9.53 -45.64
C ASP A 447 8.71 8.98 -44.40
N LEU A 448 9.46 9.84 -43.70
CA LEU A 448 10.11 9.49 -42.44
C LEU A 448 9.08 9.02 -41.40
N MET A 449 7.97 9.76 -41.25
CA MET A 449 6.92 9.42 -40.29
C MET A 449 6.21 8.11 -40.65
N ALA A 450 5.96 7.86 -41.93
CA ALA A 450 5.38 6.59 -42.41
C ALA A 450 6.32 5.42 -42.11
N TRP A 451 7.62 5.58 -42.39
CA TRP A 451 8.63 4.57 -42.07
C TRP A 451 8.70 4.28 -40.57
N ILE A 452 8.64 5.31 -39.72
CA ILE A 452 8.63 5.13 -38.26
C ILE A 452 7.39 4.36 -37.80
N ALA A 453 6.21 4.74 -38.29
CA ALA A 453 4.95 4.10 -37.93
C ALA A 453 4.93 2.62 -38.32
N GLU A 454 5.47 2.29 -39.49
CA GLU A 454 5.53 0.91 -39.99
C GLU A 454 6.53 0.04 -39.21
N ASN A 455 7.71 0.58 -38.89
CA ASN A 455 8.82 -0.23 -38.36
C ASN A 455 8.92 -0.22 -36.83
N PHE A 456 8.48 0.86 -36.18
CA PHE A 456 8.66 1.08 -34.74
C PHE A 456 7.37 1.52 -34.03
N GLY A 457 6.30 1.80 -34.77
CA GLY A 457 5.01 2.25 -34.26
C GLY A 457 4.98 3.75 -33.92
N SER A 458 5.87 4.22 -33.03
CA SER A 458 5.92 5.62 -32.61
C SER A 458 7.31 6.04 -32.12
N VAL A 459 7.55 7.35 -32.08
CA VAL A 459 8.72 7.93 -31.40
C VAL A 459 8.36 8.26 -29.94
N ASP A 460 9.18 7.81 -28.98
CA ASP A 460 9.05 8.22 -27.58
C ASP A 460 9.74 9.58 -27.34
N PHE A 461 10.90 9.82 -27.97
CA PHE A 461 11.69 11.05 -27.83
C PHE A 461 12.18 11.58 -29.18
N LEU A 462 11.93 12.86 -29.44
CA LEU A 462 12.48 13.59 -30.59
C LEU A 462 13.54 14.59 -30.13
N ILE A 463 14.72 14.51 -30.73
CA ILE A 463 15.85 15.41 -30.48
C ILE A 463 16.14 16.14 -31.79
N ASN A 464 16.14 17.47 -31.75
CA ASN A 464 16.33 18.34 -32.92
C ASN A 464 17.34 19.45 -32.67
#